data_AF-A0A821L838-F1
#
_entry.id   AF-A0A821L838-F1
#
_cell.length_a   1.000
_cell.length_b   1.000
_cell.length_c   1.000
_cell.angle_alpha   90.00
_cell.angle_beta   90.00
_cell.angle_gamma   90.00
#
_symmetry.space_group_name_H-M   'P 1'
#
loop_
_entity.id
_entity.type
_entity.pdbx_description
1 polymer ?
#
loop_
_entity_poly.entity_id
_entity_poly.type
_entity_poly.pdbx_seq_one_letter_code
_entity_poly.pdbx_strand_id
1 'polypeptide(L)'
;MLSQSEIFYASFVTALLDIVLSKPEQIQISSQYISASTIASHLESVGILTIECFIQIDQWLELAQCYRSLANYDDVRGIFSQTPGLKLITLRAIEKESHTDFLLALNSYVTALKQYPLTDETSNDPILELEHEFWTQSMLNCCNQINNWTIMSKHIFIEDTTFDTLWSNAHQLNYLMPYAIRAKLKLLIPDNEKG
;
A
#
# COMPACT_ATOMS: atom_id res chain seq x y z
N MET A 1 -3.58 -22.50 -0.65
CA MET A 1 -5.03 -22.43 -0.98
C MET A 1 -5.42 -21.03 -1.42
N LEU A 2 -5.24 -19.97 -0.62
CA LEU A 2 -5.49 -18.59 -1.08
C LEU A 2 -4.58 -18.19 -2.26
N SER A 3 -3.32 -18.62 -2.26
CA SER A 3 -2.36 -18.37 -3.36
C SER A 3 -2.72 -19.03 -4.70
N GLN A 4 -3.68 -19.95 -4.72
CA GLN A 4 -4.13 -20.67 -5.92
C GLN A 4 -5.58 -20.32 -6.29
N SER A 5 -6.20 -19.40 -5.55
CA SER A 5 -7.59 -19.02 -5.78
C SER A 5 -7.65 -17.96 -6.89
N GLU A 6 -8.31 -18.27 -8.00
CA GLU A 6 -8.58 -17.30 -9.06
C GLU A 6 -9.79 -16.41 -8.72
N ILE A 7 -10.67 -16.87 -7.83
CA ILE A 7 -11.90 -16.17 -7.43
C ILE A 7 -11.97 -16.14 -5.91
N PHE A 8 -12.15 -14.93 -5.34
CA PHE A 8 -12.32 -14.74 -3.90
C PHE A 8 -13.81 -14.59 -3.58
N TYR A 9 -14.47 -15.71 -3.30
CA TYR A 9 -15.85 -15.68 -2.79
C TYR A 9 -15.82 -15.27 -1.31
N ALA A 10 -16.56 -14.22 -0.95
CA ALA A 10 -16.63 -13.72 0.43
C ALA A 10 -16.89 -14.86 1.44
N SER A 11 -17.90 -15.69 1.22
CA SER A 11 -18.23 -16.82 2.12
C SER A 11 -17.10 -17.85 2.25
N PHE A 12 -16.34 -18.09 1.17
CA PHE A 12 -15.18 -18.99 1.21
C PHE A 12 -14.03 -18.38 2.00
N VAL A 13 -13.72 -17.10 1.75
CA VAL A 13 -12.68 -16.37 2.46
C VAL A 13 -13.01 -16.28 3.95
N THR A 14 -14.24 -15.94 4.32
CA THR A 14 -14.67 -15.91 5.73
C THR A 14 -14.51 -17.27 6.39
N ALA A 15 -14.99 -18.36 5.78
CA ALA A 15 -14.89 -19.70 6.35
C ALA A 15 -13.43 -20.17 6.50
N LEU A 16 -12.59 -19.84 5.51
CA LEU A 16 -11.18 -20.19 5.55
C LEU A 16 -10.44 -19.41 6.66
N LEU A 17 -10.70 -18.11 6.78
CA LEU A 17 -10.12 -17.30 7.85
C LEU A 17 -10.62 -17.73 9.22
N ASP A 18 -11.90 -18.08 9.38
CA ASP A 18 -12.45 -18.60 10.64
C ASP A 18 -11.77 -19.90 11.10
N ILE A 19 -11.44 -20.79 10.15
CA ILE A 19 -10.65 -22.00 10.40
C ILE A 19 -9.22 -21.66 10.84
N VAL A 20 -8.60 -20.65 10.22
CA VAL A 20 -7.26 -20.16 10.58
C VAL A 20 -7.26 -19.59 11.99
N LEU A 21 -8.25 -18.74 12.32
CA LEU A 21 -8.43 -18.19 13.66
C LEU A 21 -8.64 -19.30 14.71
N SER A 22 -9.33 -20.38 14.34
CA SER A 22 -9.63 -21.51 15.23
C SER A 22 -8.42 -22.44 15.47
N LYS A 23 -7.45 -22.51 14.54
CA LYS A 23 -6.31 -23.43 14.60
C LYS A 23 -5.01 -22.75 14.13
N PRO A 24 -4.53 -21.74 14.86
CA PRO A 24 -3.44 -20.88 14.40
C PRO A 24 -2.08 -21.56 14.32
N GLU A 25 -1.80 -22.51 15.23
CA GLU A 25 -0.51 -23.22 15.25
C GLU A 25 -0.34 -24.22 14.08
N GLN A 26 -1.44 -24.55 13.39
CA GLN A 26 -1.46 -25.60 12.36
C GLN A 26 -1.51 -25.03 10.93
N ILE A 27 -1.87 -23.76 10.77
CA ILE A 27 -2.13 -23.14 9.46
C ILE A 27 -1.36 -21.83 9.37
N GLN A 28 -0.18 -21.87 8.75
CA GLN A 28 0.56 -20.66 8.38
C GLN A 28 0.07 -20.14 7.02
N ILE A 29 -0.49 -18.94 7.03
CA ILE A 29 -0.83 -18.18 5.82
C ILE A 29 -0.06 -16.86 5.87
N SER A 30 0.51 -16.43 4.75
CA SER A 30 1.18 -15.14 4.66
C SER A 30 0.17 -13.98 4.71
N SER A 31 0.51 -12.91 5.45
CA SER A 31 -0.27 -11.66 5.55
C SER A 31 -0.72 -11.13 4.20
N GLN A 32 0.17 -11.16 3.20
CA GLN A 32 -0.07 -10.62 1.86
C GLN A 32 -1.27 -11.28 1.19
N TYR A 33 -1.45 -12.59 1.38
CA TYR A 33 -2.61 -13.29 0.83
C TYR A 33 -3.88 -13.01 1.62
N ILE A 34 -3.77 -12.82 2.94
CA ILE A 34 -4.90 -12.45 3.78
C ILE A 34 -5.39 -11.06 3.37
N SER A 35 -4.50 -10.05 3.37
CA SER A 35 -4.84 -8.67 2.99
C SER A 35 -5.38 -8.58 1.55
N ALA A 36 -4.74 -9.23 0.59
CA ALA A 36 -5.22 -9.23 -0.80
C ALA A 36 -6.61 -9.86 -0.91
N SER A 37 -6.84 -11.01 -0.25
CA SER A 37 -8.13 -11.71 -0.33
C SER A 37 -9.25 -10.96 0.39
N THR A 38 -8.95 -10.29 1.52
CA THR A 38 -9.95 -9.57 2.32
C THR A 38 -10.33 -8.25 1.67
N ILE A 39 -9.37 -7.52 1.11
CA ILE A 39 -9.62 -6.30 0.33
C ILE A 39 -10.42 -6.65 -0.94
N ALA A 40 -10.04 -7.72 -1.66
CA ALA A 40 -10.76 -8.14 -2.87
C ALA A 40 -12.19 -8.63 -2.57
N SER A 41 -12.45 -9.14 -1.37
CA SER A 41 -13.75 -9.67 -0.94
C SER A 41 -14.59 -8.68 -0.14
N HIS A 42 -14.10 -7.47 0.13
CA HIS A 42 -14.74 -6.50 1.03
C HIS A 42 -14.99 -7.05 2.45
N LEU A 43 -13.99 -7.76 2.99
CA LEU A 43 -13.99 -8.40 4.31
C LEU A 43 -12.80 -7.91 5.16
N GLU A 44 -12.50 -6.61 5.06
CA GLU A 44 -11.33 -6.00 5.69
C GLU A 44 -11.33 -6.18 7.21
N SER A 45 -12.50 -6.16 7.87
CA SER A 45 -12.63 -6.39 9.31
C SER A 45 -12.19 -7.78 9.76
N VAL A 46 -12.52 -8.83 8.99
CA VAL A 46 -12.09 -10.20 9.26
C VAL A 46 -10.59 -10.35 8.97
N GLY A 47 -10.10 -9.67 7.94
CA GLY A 47 -8.67 -9.59 7.64
C GLY A 47 -7.86 -8.98 8.78
N ILE A 48 -8.29 -7.82 9.28
CA ILE A 48 -7.66 -7.12 10.41
C ILE A 48 -7.59 -8.03 11.64
N LEU A 49 -8.72 -8.64 12.04
CA LEU A 49 -8.75 -9.57 13.18
C LEU A 49 -7.76 -10.73 13.00
N THR A 50 -7.67 -11.28 11.80
CA THR A 50 -6.77 -12.39 11.51
C THR A 50 -5.31 -11.97 11.59
N ILE A 51 -4.97 -10.79 11.07
CA ILE A 51 -3.61 -10.26 11.10
C ILE A 51 -3.23 -9.90 12.55
N GLU A 52 -4.07 -9.18 13.29
CA GLU A 52 -3.79 -8.76 14.68
C GLU A 52 -3.61 -9.93 15.65
N CYS A 53 -4.43 -10.98 15.51
CA CYS A 53 -4.37 -12.11 16.44
C CYS A 53 -3.21 -13.07 16.17
N PHE A 54 -2.69 -13.14 14.94
CA PHE A 54 -1.85 -14.27 14.53
C PHE A 54 -0.57 -13.90 13.81
N ILE A 55 -0.43 -12.67 13.34
CA ILE A 55 0.70 -12.26 12.54
C ILE A 55 1.65 -11.38 13.37
N GLN A 56 2.93 -11.71 13.33
CA GLN A 56 3.98 -10.97 14.04
C GLN A 56 4.02 -9.50 13.57
N ILE A 57 4.41 -8.61 14.49
CA ILE A 57 4.56 -7.15 14.30
C ILE A 57 5.35 -6.80 13.02
N ASP A 58 6.15 -7.72 12.49
CA ASP A 58 6.94 -7.57 11.27
C ASP A 58 6.10 -7.44 9.98
N GLN A 59 4.79 -7.74 10.01
CA GLN A 59 3.86 -7.56 8.87
C GLN A 59 2.89 -6.37 9.11
N TRP A 60 3.41 -5.33 9.77
CA TRP A 60 2.70 -4.10 10.08
C TRP A 60 2.21 -3.35 8.83
N LEU A 61 2.89 -3.52 7.69
CA LEU A 61 2.54 -2.82 6.46
C LEU A 61 1.18 -3.30 5.92
N GLU A 62 0.93 -4.61 5.90
CA GLU A 62 -0.34 -5.19 5.44
C GLU A 62 -1.49 -4.83 6.39
N LEU A 63 -1.23 -4.77 7.69
CA LEU A 63 -2.21 -4.29 8.68
C LEU A 63 -2.55 -2.82 8.44
N ALA A 64 -1.53 -1.97 8.27
CA ALA A 64 -1.72 -0.57 7.98
C ALA A 64 -2.44 -0.33 6.64
N GLN A 65 -2.19 -1.16 5.62
CA GLN A 65 -2.92 -1.12 4.35
C GLN A 65 -4.42 -1.43 4.56
N CYS A 66 -4.75 -2.44 5.35
CA CYS A 66 -6.14 -2.77 5.68
C CYS A 66 -6.83 -1.60 6.41
N TYR A 67 -6.21 -1.06 7.47
CA TYR A 67 -6.77 0.09 8.20
C TYR A 67 -6.90 1.34 7.32
N ARG A 68 -5.93 1.61 6.46
CA ARG A 68 -5.98 2.73 5.52
C ARG A 68 -7.09 2.58 4.49
N SER A 69 -7.38 1.37 4.02
CA SER A 69 -8.50 1.11 3.09
C SER A 69 -9.86 1.47 3.70
N LEU A 70 -9.97 1.37 5.02
CA LEU A 70 -11.13 1.80 5.81
C LEU A 70 -11.07 3.30 6.21
N ALA A 71 -10.08 4.06 5.70
CA ALA A 71 -9.79 5.44 6.08
C ALA A 71 -9.57 5.66 7.59
N ASN A 72 -9.16 4.61 8.32
CA ASN A 72 -8.93 4.68 9.76
C ASN A 72 -7.46 5.04 10.06
N TYR A 73 -7.15 6.33 9.93
CA TYR A 73 -5.78 6.85 10.03
C TYR A 73 -5.22 6.89 11.46
N ASP A 74 -6.08 6.85 12.48
CA ASP A 74 -5.63 6.80 13.89
C ASP A 74 -4.93 5.47 14.19
N ASP A 75 -5.52 4.35 13.73
CA ASP A 75 -4.91 3.03 13.86
C ASP A 75 -3.66 2.89 12.99
N VAL A 76 -3.66 3.46 11.78
CA VAL A 76 -2.46 3.54 10.93
C VAL A 76 -1.34 4.28 11.68
N ARG A 77 -1.61 5.44 12.29
CA ARG A 77 -0.60 6.14 13.09
C ARG A 77 -0.15 5.34 14.30
N GLY A 78 -1.08 4.65 14.97
CA GLY A 78 -0.79 3.77 16.09
C GLY A 78 0.23 2.70 15.72
N ILE A 79 -0.01 1.98 14.63
CA ILE A 79 0.89 0.95 14.09
C ILE A 79 2.28 1.53 13.81
N PHE A 80 2.37 2.61 13.03
CA PHE A 80 3.64 3.24 12.70
C PHE A 80 4.35 3.85 13.91
N SER A 81 3.63 4.24 14.97
CA SER A 81 4.27 4.78 16.18
C SER A 81 4.93 3.69 17.04
N GLN A 82 4.46 2.44 16.91
CA GLN A 82 4.92 1.29 17.69
C GLN A 82 6.02 0.49 16.97
N THR A 83 6.15 0.64 15.65
CA THR A 83 7.20 -0.01 14.86
C THR A 83 8.56 0.68 15.06
N PRO A 84 9.57 -0.01 15.62
CA PRO A 84 10.89 0.58 15.83
C PRO A 84 11.62 0.81 14.49
N GLY A 85 12.47 1.85 14.41
CA GLY A 85 13.33 2.10 13.24
C GLY A 85 12.75 3.00 12.14
N LEU A 86 11.44 3.31 12.21
CA LEU A 86 10.76 4.20 11.26
C LEU A 86 11.26 5.65 11.33
N LYS A 87 11.21 6.32 10.18
CA LYS A 87 11.58 7.75 10.11
C LYS A 87 10.44 8.62 10.61
N LEU A 88 10.80 9.66 11.38
CA LEU A 88 9.83 10.64 11.89
C LEU A 88 9.07 11.40 10.79
N ILE A 89 9.65 11.49 9.59
CA ILE A 89 8.98 12.10 8.43
C ILE A 89 7.71 11.34 8.03
N THR A 90 7.68 10.02 8.26
CA THR A 90 6.55 9.14 7.93
C THR A 90 5.34 9.47 8.79
N LEU A 91 5.50 9.54 10.11
CA LEU A 91 4.43 9.91 11.04
C LEU A 91 3.87 11.31 10.74
N ARG A 92 4.74 12.27 10.42
CA ARG A 92 4.33 13.64 10.03
C ARG A 92 3.58 13.65 8.70
N ALA A 93 3.97 12.81 7.74
CA ALA A 93 3.30 12.71 6.45
C ALA A 93 1.89 12.10 6.61
N ILE A 94 1.75 11.05 7.43
CA ILE A 94 0.46 10.42 7.74
C ILE A 94 -0.47 11.42 8.44
N GLU A 95 0.04 12.19 9.40
CA GLU A 95 -0.74 13.24 10.06
C GLU A 95 -1.27 14.28 9.07
N LYS A 96 -0.46 14.70 8.09
CA LYS A 96 -0.94 15.63 7.06
C LYS A 96 -2.01 14.99 6.16
N GLU A 97 -1.82 13.72 5.80
CA GLU A 97 -2.78 12.97 5.00
C GLU A 97 -4.13 12.82 5.73
N SER A 98 -4.11 12.55 7.05
CA SER A 98 -5.33 12.42 7.86
C SER A 98 -6.13 13.73 7.94
N HIS A 99 -5.44 14.87 7.88
CA HIS A 99 -6.08 16.20 7.82
C HIS A 99 -6.49 16.60 6.39
N THR A 100 -6.43 15.70 5.41
CA THR A 100 -6.72 15.94 3.99
C THR A 100 -5.81 16.96 3.29
N ASP A 101 -4.67 17.30 3.91
CA ASP A 101 -3.65 18.16 3.31
C ASP A 101 -2.72 17.34 2.40
N PHE A 102 -3.28 16.88 1.29
CA PHE A 102 -2.60 16.00 0.35
C PHE A 102 -1.38 16.65 -0.30
N LEU A 103 -1.32 17.99 -0.40
CA LEU A 103 -0.18 18.69 -0.98
C LEU A 103 1.03 18.69 -0.02
N LEU A 104 0.80 19.00 1.27
CA LEU A 104 1.87 18.92 2.26
C LEU A 104 2.28 17.46 2.55
N ALA A 105 1.34 16.53 2.52
CA ALA A 105 1.62 15.09 2.63
C ALA A 105 2.48 14.62 1.46
N LEU A 106 2.09 14.94 0.22
CA LEU A 106 2.85 14.62 -0.99
C LEU A 106 4.29 15.12 -0.91
N ASN A 107 4.48 16.38 -0.54
CA ASN A 107 5.82 16.94 -0.39
C ASN A 107 6.65 16.18 0.64
N SER A 108 6.02 15.74 1.74
CA SER A 108 6.72 15.00 2.81
C SER A 108 7.14 13.60 2.33
N TYR A 109 6.29 12.89 1.59
CA TYR A 109 6.62 11.59 0.99
C TYR A 109 7.71 11.71 -0.08
N VAL A 110 7.63 12.71 -0.96
CA VAL A 110 8.68 12.97 -1.96
C VAL A 110 10.01 13.32 -1.30
N THR A 111 9.99 14.12 -0.22
CA THR A 111 11.19 14.41 0.56
C THR A 111 11.76 13.16 1.21
N ALA A 112 10.92 12.29 1.78
CA ALA A 112 11.35 11.03 2.38
C ALA A 112 12.05 10.12 1.37
N LEU A 113 11.43 9.92 0.19
CA LEU A 113 11.99 9.11 -0.91
C LEU A 113 13.35 9.65 -1.40
N LYS A 114 13.54 10.98 -1.42
CA LYS A 114 14.81 11.60 -1.82
C LYS A 114 15.89 11.53 -0.75
N GLN A 115 15.49 11.66 0.52
CA GLN A 115 16.40 11.70 1.65
C GLN A 115 16.91 10.30 2.04
N TYR A 116 16.09 9.28 1.81
CA TYR A 116 16.38 7.88 2.14
C TYR A 116 16.21 6.99 0.90
N PRO A 117 17.08 7.13 -0.13
CA PRO A 117 17.03 6.29 -1.31
C PRO A 117 17.44 4.84 -0.97
N LEU A 118 16.81 3.87 -1.62
CA LEU A 118 17.25 2.48 -1.59
C LEU A 118 18.51 2.33 -2.45
N THR A 119 19.66 2.21 -1.80
CA THR A 119 20.95 1.81 -2.40
C THR A 119 21.29 0.36 -2.04
N ASP A 120 22.20 -0.27 -2.78
CA ASP A 120 22.67 -1.65 -2.54
C ASP A 120 23.13 -1.89 -1.09
N GLU A 121 23.64 -0.86 -0.41
CA GLU A 121 24.06 -0.92 1.00
C GLU A 121 22.88 -0.88 1.98
N THR A 122 21.77 -0.25 1.59
CA THR A 122 20.53 -0.13 2.39
C THR A 122 19.47 -1.18 2.08
N SER A 123 19.65 -1.96 1.01
CA SER A 123 18.74 -3.05 0.60
C SER A 123 18.68 -4.20 1.62
N ASN A 124 19.55 -4.20 2.64
CA ASN A 124 19.47 -5.17 3.75
C ASN A 124 18.65 -4.66 4.95
N ASP A 125 18.06 -3.46 4.88
CA ASP A 125 17.12 -2.96 5.91
C ASP A 125 15.66 -3.21 5.49
N PRO A 126 15.02 -4.30 5.97
CA PRO A 126 13.67 -4.65 5.57
C PRO A 126 12.64 -3.60 5.99
N ILE A 127 12.91 -2.85 7.06
CA ILE A 127 12.00 -1.81 7.55
C ILE A 127 12.02 -0.64 6.57
N LEU A 128 13.20 -0.25 6.08
CA LEU A 128 13.33 0.83 5.10
C LEU A 128 12.69 0.45 3.75
N GLU A 129 12.80 -0.79 3.31
CA GLU A 129 12.13 -1.26 2.08
C GLU A 129 10.61 -1.14 2.19
N LEU A 130 10.02 -1.62 3.29
CA LEU A 130 8.59 -1.50 3.57
C LEU A 130 8.14 -0.04 3.71
N GLU A 131 8.95 0.80 4.36
CA GLU A 131 8.68 2.22 4.52
C GLU A 131 8.73 2.97 3.18
N HIS A 132 9.66 2.62 2.30
CA HIS A 132 9.78 3.16 0.95
C HIS A 132 8.60 2.75 0.06
N GLU A 133 8.14 1.51 0.17
CA GLU A 133 6.91 1.07 -0.47
C GLU A 133 5.71 1.89 0.02
N PHE A 134 5.56 2.05 1.34
CA PHE A 134 4.50 2.86 1.92
C PHE A 134 4.54 4.31 1.42
N TRP A 135 5.72 4.94 1.38
CA TRP A 135 5.87 6.30 0.86
C TRP A 135 5.46 6.38 -0.61
N THR A 136 5.85 5.39 -1.42
CA THR A 136 5.50 5.34 -2.84
C THR A 136 3.99 5.24 -3.03
N GLN A 137 3.33 4.30 -2.36
CA GLN A 137 1.87 4.13 -2.40
C GLN A 137 1.15 5.41 -1.94
N SER A 138 1.64 6.03 -0.86
CA SER A 138 1.02 7.23 -0.28
C SER A 138 1.19 8.45 -1.17
N MET A 139 2.36 8.62 -1.77
CA MET A 139 2.64 9.66 -2.74
C MET A 139 1.71 9.54 -3.96
N LEU A 140 1.51 8.32 -4.48
CA LEU A 140 0.59 8.06 -5.60
C LEU A 140 -0.86 8.35 -5.24
N ASN A 141 -1.31 7.92 -4.05
CA ASN A 141 -2.65 8.26 -3.55
C ASN A 141 -2.82 9.79 -3.45
N CYS A 142 -1.85 10.50 -2.84
CA CYS A 142 -1.90 11.96 -2.75
C CYS A 142 -1.97 12.62 -4.13
N CYS A 143 -1.16 12.17 -5.10
CA CYS A 143 -1.21 12.68 -6.47
C CYS A 143 -2.58 12.47 -7.11
N ASN A 144 -3.19 11.32 -6.87
CA ASN A 144 -4.53 11.00 -7.36
C ASN A 144 -5.61 11.90 -6.73
N GLN A 145 -5.52 12.22 -5.44
CA GLN A 145 -6.47 13.12 -4.76
C GLN A 145 -6.38 14.57 -5.28
N ILE A 146 -5.16 15.05 -5.59
CA ILE A 146 -4.96 16.42 -6.10
C ILE A 146 -5.00 16.51 -7.64
N ASN A 147 -5.33 15.42 -8.34
CA ASN A 147 -5.30 15.32 -9.80
C ASN A 147 -3.94 15.68 -10.45
N ASN A 148 -2.82 15.43 -9.76
CA ASN A 148 -1.48 15.72 -10.29
C ASN A 148 -0.93 14.52 -11.07
N TRP A 149 -1.45 14.35 -12.29
CA TRP A 149 -1.09 13.25 -13.18
C TRP A 149 0.37 13.33 -13.67
N THR A 150 0.93 14.54 -13.75
CA THR A 150 2.30 14.77 -14.24
C THR A 150 3.34 14.23 -13.26
N ILE A 151 3.22 14.54 -11.96
CA ILE A 151 4.14 14.02 -10.95
C ILE A 151 3.98 12.50 -10.83
N MET A 152 2.73 12.03 -10.84
CA MET A 152 2.42 10.59 -10.80
C MET A 152 3.08 9.83 -11.95
N SER A 153 2.93 10.32 -13.19
CA SER A 153 3.54 9.70 -14.36
C SER A 153 5.07 9.77 -14.32
N LYS A 154 5.67 10.86 -13.83
CA LYS A 154 7.13 10.99 -13.74
C LYS A 154 7.75 10.01 -12.73
N HIS A 155 7.06 9.76 -11.63
CA HIS A 155 7.53 8.83 -10.61
C HIS A 155 7.39 7.36 -11.04
N ILE A 156 6.31 7.03 -11.77
CA ILE A 156 6.07 5.65 -12.24
C ILE A 156 6.94 5.34 -13.45
N PHE A 157 7.01 6.26 -14.41
CA PHE A 157 7.75 6.08 -15.66
C PHE A 157 9.07 6.86 -15.59
N ILE A 158 10.05 6.32 -14.87
CA ILE A 158 11.46 6.75 -14.97
C ILE A 158 11.94 6.45 -16.40
N GLU A 159 12.85 7.24 -16.95
CA GLU A 159 13.17 7.40 -18.39
C GLU A 159 13.15 6.12 -19.28
N ASP A 160 13.48 4.94 -18.75
CA ASP A 160 13.48 3.65 -19.49
C ASP A 160 12.39 2.63 -19.07
N THR A 161 11.56 2.97 -18.09
CA THR A 161 10.48 2.07 -17.62
C THR A 161 9.28 2.11 -18.56
N THR A 162 9.02 0.96 -19.19
CA THR A 162 7.82 0.73 -20.00
C THR A 162 6.78 -0.04 -19.18
N PHE A 163 5.54 -0.13 -19.70
CA PHE A 163 4.56 -1.03 -19.09
C PHE A 163 5.10 -2.46 -18.97
N ASP A 164 5.89 -2.94 -19.93
CA ASP A 164 6.48 -4.29 -19.89
C ASP A 164 7.39 -4.48 -18.67
N THR A 165 8.15 -3.44 -18.30
CA THR A 165 8.97 -3.47 -17.07
C THR A 165 8.11 -3.49 -15.81
N LEU A 166 6.97 -2.79 -15.80
CA LEU A 166 6.01 -2.81 -14.68
C LEU A 166 5.31 -4.18 -14.56
N TRP A 167 5.01 -4.84 -15.68
CA TRP A 167 4.44 -6.19 -15.71
C TRP A 167 5.38 -7.28 -15.20
N SER A 168 6.68 -7.00 -15.13
CA SER A 168 7.71 -7.96 -14.74
C SER A 168 7.73 -8.25 -13.24
N ASN A 169 7.27 -7.31 -12.40
CA ASN A 169 7.26 -7.46 -10.94
C ASN A 169 5.82 -7.51 -10.41
N ALA A 170 5.35 -8.73 -10.11
CA ALA A 170 3.98 -8.98 -9.65
C ALA A 170 3.60 -8.20 -8.37
N HIS A 171 4.56 -7.96 -7.49
CA HIS A 171 4.33 -7.21 -6.26
C HIS A 171 4.10 -5.72 -6.55
N GLN A 172 4.97 -5.12 -7.36
CA GLN A 172 4.85 -3.73 -7.78
C GLN A 172 3.62 -3.48 -8.65
N LEU A 173 3.22 -4.48 -9.42
CA LEU A 173 2.07 -4.41 -10.30
C LEU A 173 0.78 -4.03 -9.55
N ASN A 174 0.54 -4.65 -8.40
CA ASN A 174 -0.71 -4.47 -7.65
C ASN A 174 -0.95 -3.01 -7.26
N TYR A 175 0.10 -2.31 -6.81
CA TYR A 175 -0.04 -0.94 -6.32
C TYR A 175 0.35 0.12 -7.35
N LEU A 176 1.21 -0.15 -8.34
CA LEU A 176 1.60 0.84 -9.37
C LEU A 176 0.64 0.88 -10.55
N MET A 177 0.13 -0.27 -10.98
CA MET A 177 -0.57 -0.40 -12.27
C MET A 177 -1.85 0.45 -12.36
N PRO A 178 -2.73 0.48 -11.34
CA PRO A 178 -3.94 1.31 -11.39
C PRO A 178 -3.61 2.80 -11.58
N TYR A 179 -2.58 3.30 -10.89
CA TYR A 179 -2.13 4.69 -11.04
C TYR A 179 -1.45 4.92 -12.38
N ALA A 180 -0.61 4.00 -12.85
CA ALA A 180 0.10 4.12 -14.12
C ALA A 180 -0.85 4.29 -15.32
N ILE A 181 -1.89 3.44 -15.39
CA ILE A 181 -2.92 3.51 -16.42
C ILE A 181 -3.70 4.82 -16.28
N ARG A 182 -4.14 5.16 -15.07
CA ARG A 182 -4.91 6.39 -14.80
C ARG A 182 -4.13 7.65 -15.18
N ALA A 183 -2.85 7.74 -14.84
CA ALA A 183 -1.98 8.87 -15.18
C ALA A 183 -1.90 9.06 -16.69
N LYS A 184 -1.56 7.99 -17.43
CA LYS A 184 -1.40 8.03 -18.88
C LYS A 184 -2.72 8.39 -19.57
N LEU A 185 -3.82 7.76 -19.18
CA LEU A 185 -5.14 8.06 -19.74
C LEU A 185 -5.54 9.52 -19.49
N LYS A 186 -5.38 10.01 -18.24
CA LYS A 186 -5.72 11.40 -17.91
C LYS A 186 -4.84 12.43 -18.61
N LEU A 187 -3.58 12.11 -18.90
CA LEU A 187 -2.69 12.98 -19.68
C LEU A 187 -2.99 12.96 -21.19
N LEU A 188 -3.58 11.88 -21.71
CA LEU A 188 -3.95 11.74 -23.13
C LEU A 188 -5.31 12.33 -23.46
N ILE A 189 -6.23 12.34 -22.49
CA ILE A 189 -7.54 12.98 -22.66
C ILE A 189 -7.34 14.50 -22.60
N PRO A 190 -7.60 15.25 -23.68
CA PRO A 190 -7.52 16.71 -23.63
C PRO A 190 -8.58 17.26 -22.65
N ASP A 191 -8.24 18.32 -21.92
CA ASP A 191 -9.16 19.08 -21.05
C ASP A 191 -10.27 19.75 -21.89
N ASN A 192 -11.22 18.96 -22.41
CA ASN A 192 -12.42 19.46 -23.09
C ASN A 192 -13.61 19.60 -22.12
N GLU A 193 -13.34 19.80 -20.82
CA GLU A 193 -14.34 20.13 -19.80
C GLU A 193 -14.09 21.52 -19.19
N LYS A 194 -14.10 22.53 -20.05
CA LYS A 194 -14.51 23.88 -19.66
C LYS A 194 -15.74 24.26 -20.50
N GLY A 195 -16.88 23.71 -20.07
CA GLY A 195 -18.20 24.29 -20.37
C GLY A 195 -18.45 25.50 -19.51
#